data_AF-A0A9D4RAI7-F1
#
_entry.id   AF-A0A9D4RAI7-F1
#
_cell.length_a   1.000
_cell.length_b   1.000
_cell.length_c   1.000
_cell.angle_alpha   90.00
_cell.angle_beta   90.00
_cell.angle_gamma   90.00
#
_symmetry.space_group_name_H-M   'P 1'
#
loop_
_entity.id
_entity.type
_entity.pdbx_description
1 polymer ?
#
loop_
_entity_poly.entity_id
_entity_poly.type
_entity_poly.pdbx_seq_one_letter_code
_entity_poly.pdbx_strand_id
1 'polypeptide(L)'
;MTEKPIPLTAKSNLEDTQSTIIGFLQLCFIISHETSGWSIVPAMINSDSIENYFCQQSGKFNGLNTHPTALQYQRNASMYYSDNPHYLRKVTLGD
;
A
#
# COMPACT_ATOMS: atom_id res chain seq x y z
N MET A 1 39.55 16.76 14.27
CA MET A 1 38.20 16.98 13.74
C MET A 1 37.43 15.69 13.92
N THR A 2 36.57 15.62 14.93
CA THR A 2 35.72 14.45 15.18
C THR A 2 34.49 14.57 14.28
N GLU A 3 34.36 13.68 13.30
CA GLU A 3 33.14 13.57 12.50
C GLU A 3 31.97 13.30 13.43
N LYS A 4 30.94 14.16 13.39
CA LYS A 4 29.70 13.90 14.09
C LYS A 4 29.05 12.66 13.46
N PRO A 5 28.63 11.65 14.23
CA PRO A 5 27.95 10.50 13.68
C PRO A 5 26.68 10.95 12.96
N ILE A 6 26.54 10.56 11.70
CA ILE A 6 25.33 10.78 10.91
C ILE A 6 24.19 10.05 11.63
N PRO A 7 23.05 10.71 11.92
CA PRO A 7 21.92 10.05 12.56
C PRO A 7 21.52 8.79 11.78
N LEU A 8 21.36 7.66 12.47
CA LEU A 8 20.96 6.37 11.88
C LEU A 8 19.71 6.48 10.98
N THR A 9 18.82 7.43 11.30
CA THR A 9 17.60 7.76 10.54
C THR A 9 17.88 8.36 9.17
N ALA A 10 18.96 9.12 8.98
CA ALA A 10 19.26 9.72 7.68
C ALA A 10 19.81 8.68 6.69
N LYS A 11 20.53 7.66 7.19
CA LYS A 11 21.09 6.59 6.36
C LYS A 11 20.04 5.60 5.90
N SER A 12 19.11 5.19 6.78
CA SER A 12 17.98 4.31 6.41
C SER A 12 17.09 4.95 5.34
N ASN A 13 16.81 6.25 5.49
CA ASN A 13 15.95 6.97 4.55
C ASN A 13 16.56 7.07 3.14
N LEU A 14 17.90 7.09 3.03
CA LEU A 14 18.57 7.12 1.73
C LEU A 14 18.46 5.79 1.01
N GLU A 15 18.64 4.67 1.72
CA GLU A 15 18.49 3.32 1.17
C GLU A 15 17.05 3.04 0.73
N ASP A 16 16.07 3.47 1.53
CA ASP A 16 14.64 3.37 1.18
C ASP A 16 14.28 4.22 -0.04
N THR A 17 14.82 5.44 -0.12
CA THR A 17 14.61 6.33 -1.28
C THR A 17 15.22 5.73 -2.54
N GLN A 18 16.45 5.22 -2.45
CA GLN A 18 17.15 4.61 -3.58
C GLN A 18 16.45 3.35 -4.06
N SER A 19 16.05 2.46 -3.16
CA SER A 19 15.32 1.24 -3.51
C SER A 19 13.95 1.57 -4.14
N THR A 20 13.25 2.59 -3.64
CA THR A 20 11.98 3.07 -4.23
C THR A 20 12.17 3.57 -5.66
N ILE A 21 13.19 4.40 -5.91
CA ILE A 21 13.48 4.94 -7.24
C ILE A 21 13.86 3.82 -8.20
N ILE A 22 14.76 2.92 -7.79
CA ILE A 22 15.23 1.80 -8.62
C ILE A 22 14.06 0.87 -8.95
N GLY A 23 13.25 0.50 -7.95
CA GLY A 23 12.09 -0.37 -8.15
C GLY A 23 11.05 0.26 -9.07
N PHE A 24 10.80 1.57 -8.94
CA PHE A 24 9.87 2.26 -9.82
C PHE A 24 10.36 2.31 -11.28
N LEU A 25 11.67 2.53 -11.50
CA LEU A 25 12.26 2.50 -12.84
C LEU A 25 12.16 1.11 -13.49
N GLN A 26 12.41 0.05 -12.73
CA GLN A 26 12.25 -1.33 -13.20
C GLN A 26 10.80 -1.64 -13.56
N LEU A 27 9.85 -1.22 -12.74
CA LEU A 27 8.42 -1.36 -13.03
C LEU A 27 8.04 -0.61 -14.32
N CYS A 28 8.54 0.62 -14.49
CA CYS A 28 8.35 1.37 -15.73
C CYS A 28 8.90 0.64 -16.96
N PHE A 29 10.09 0.08 -16.83
CA PHE A 29 10.71 -0.70 -17.89
C PHE A 29 9.87 -1.93 -18.26
N ILE A 30 9.43 -2.71 -17.28
CA ILE A 30 8.62 -3.92 -17.50
C ILE A 30 7.30 -3.57 -18.20
N ILE A 31 6.53 -2.62 -17.66
CA ILE A 31 5.23 -2.25 -18.20
C ILE A 31 5.35 -1.68 -19.62
N SER A 32 6.37 -0.84 -19.87
CA SER A 32 6.60 -0.28 -21.21
C SER A 32 7.01 -1.32 -22.26
N HIS A 33 7.64 -2.43 -21.85
CA HIS A 33 8.06 -3.49 -22.77
C HIS A 33 6.99 -4.59 -22.95
N GLU A 34 6.26 -4.94 -21.90
CA GLU A 34 5.31 -6.07 -21.92
C GLU A 34 3.89 -5.65 -22.33
N THR A 35 3.52 -4.39 -22.12
CA THR A 35 2.15 -3.92 -22.33
C THR A 35 2.08 -2.63 -23.16
N SER A 36 1.89 -2.78 -24.48
CA SER A 36 1.69 -1.65 -25.38
C SER A 36 0.40 -0.88 -25.06
N GLY A 37 0.50 0.45 -24.93
CA GLY A 37 -0.64 1.34 -24.70
C GLY A 37 -1.02 1.56 -23.22
N TRP A 38 -0.26 1.03 -22.27
CA TRP A 38 -0.52 1.20 -20.85
C TRP A 38 0.20 2.43 -20.28
N SER A 39 -0.46 3.12 -19.36
CA SER A 39 0.10 4.26 -18.63
C SER A 39 0.30 3.92 -17.16
N ILE A 40 1.41 4.37 -16.59
CA ILE A 40 1.70 4.20 -15.16
C ILE A 40 1.21 5.42 -14.42
N VAL A 41 0.41 5.21 -13.39
CA VAL A 41 -0.04 6.25 -12.46
C VAL A 41 0.68 6.03 -11.13
N PRO A 42 1.76 6.78 -10.82
CA PRO A 42 2.59 6.53 -9.63
C PRO A 42 1.80 6.53 -8.32
N ALA A 43 0.77 7.37 -8.23
CA ALA A 43 -0.12 7.45 -7.06
C ALA A 43 -0.90 6.15 -6.77
N MET A 44 -0.96 5.21 -7.71
CA MET A 44 -1.60 3.90 -7.52
C MET A 44 -0.63 2.83 -7.00
N ILE A 45 0.67 3.14 -6.91
CA ILE A 45 1.74 2.19 -6.52
C ILE A 45 2.14 2.40 -5.04
N ASN A 46 1.63 3.43 -4.37
CA ASN A 46 1.90 3.68 -2.95
C ASN A 46 0.92 2.93 -2.02
N SER A 47 1.20 3.00 -0.71
CA SER A 47 0.36 2.40 0.33
C SER A 47 -0.85 3.27 0.72
N ASP A 48 -1.03 4.46 0.16
CA ASP A 48 -2.10 5.40 0.57
C ASP A 48 -3.48 4.76 0.44
N SER A 49 -3.73 3.98 -0.60
CA SER A 49 -5.01 3.29 -0.79
C SER A 49 -5.31 2.29 0.34
N ILE A 50 -4.28 1.60 0.82
CA ILE A 50 -4.34 0.65 1.93
C ILE A 50 -4.53 1.41 3.25
N GLU A 51 -3.75 2.46 3.49
CA GLU A 51 -3.86 3.31 4.69
C GLU A 51 -5.24 3.97 4.79
N ASN A 52 -5.75 4.48 3.67
CA ASN A 52 -7.10 5.03 3.59
C ASN A 52 -8.17 3.98 3.91
N TYR A 53 -8.00 2.74 3.46
CA TYR A 53 -8.90 1.64 3.83
C TYR A 53 -8.88 1.38 5.33
N PHE A 54 -7.70 1.33 5.96
CA PHE A 54 -7.58 1.19 7.41
C PHE A 54 -8.26 2.35 8.16
N CYS A 55 -8.08 3.59 7.71
CA CYS A 55 -8.75 4.76 8.27
C CYS A 55 -10.27 4.67 8.15
N GLN A 56 -10.79 4.23 7.00
CA GLN A 56 -12.22 4.02 6.78
C GLN A 56 -12.79 2.92 7.69
N GLN A 57 -12.08 1.80 7.84
CA GLN A 57 -12.50 0.71 8.74
C GLN A 57 -12.62 1.17 10.19
N SER A 58 -11.66 1.97 10.67
CA SER A 58 -11.71 2.58 12.00
C SER A 58 -12.90 3.54 12.13
N GLY A 59 -13.08 4.45 11.19
CA GLY A 59 -14.18 5.42 11.22
C GLY A 59 -15.58 4.81 11.10
N LYS A 60 -15.75 3.77 10.27
CA LYS A 60 -17.05 3.16 9.96
C LYS A 60 -17.55 2.20 11.04
N PHE A 61 -16.67 1.40 11.64
CA PHE A 61 -17.10 0.29 12.50
C PHE A 61 -16.71 0.44 13.97
N ASN A 62 -15.67 1.21 14.29
CA ASN A 62 -15.15 1.28 15.67
C ASN A 62 -15.23 2.70 16.26
N GLY A 63 -15.28 3.74 15.41
CA GLY A 63 -15.28 5.15 15.78
C GLY A 63 -13.88 5.78 15.63
N LEU A 64 -13.83 7.07 15.28
CA LEU A 64 -12.61 7.79 14.87
C LEU A 64 -11.44 7.81 15.89
N ASN A 65 -11.70 7.49 17.16
CA ASN A 65 -10.72 7.49 18.25
C ASN A 65 -10.51 6.10 18.89
N THR A 66 -10.77 5.03 18.13
CA THR A 66 -10.62 3.67 18.64
C THR A 66 -9.57 2.89 17.87
N HIS A 67 -8.84 2.05 18.59
CA HIS A 67 -7.88 1.11 18.01
C HIS A 67 -8.49 -0.29 18.07
N PRO A 68 -9.01 -0.82 16.95
CA PRO A 68 -9.61 -2.13 16.94
C PRO A 68 -8.57 -3.22 17.22
N THR A 69 -8.99 -4.23 17.96
CA THR A 69 -8.23 -5.48 18.09
C THR A 69 -8.18 -6.22 16.75
N ALA A 70 -7.20 -7.12 16.58
CA ALA A 70 -7.07 -7.94 15.38
C ALA A 70 -8.37 -8.72 15.05
N LEU A 71 -9.06 -9.24 16.09
CA LEU A 71 -10.31 -9.96 15.92
C LEU A 71 -11.47 -9.05 15.44
N GLN A 72 -11.55 -7.82 15.96
CA GLN A 72 -12.54 -6.84 15.51
C GLN A 72 -12.28 -6.46 14.06
N TYR A 73 -11.02 -6.23 13.69
CA TYR A 73 -10.65 -5.91 12.32
C TYR A 73 -11.02 -7.05 11.35
N GLN A 74 -10.71 -8.30 11.72
CA GLN A 74 -11.07 -9.47 10.93
C GLN A 74 -12.59 -9.54 10.69
N ARG A 75 -13.39 -9.38 11.74
CA ARG A 75 -14.86 -9.40 11.63
C ARG A 75 -15.39 -8.28 10.74
N ASN A 76 -14.89 -7.07 10.90
CA ASN A 76 -15.32 -5.90 10.12
C ASN A 76 -14.93 -6.04 8.64
N ALA A 77 -13.74 -6.56 8.35
CA ALA A 77 -13.31 -6.86 6.99
C ALA A 77 -14.20 -7.94 6.35
N SER A 78 -14.50 -9.02 7.06
CA SER A 78 -15.43 -10.05 6.56
C SER A 78 -16.82 -9.49 6.27
N MET A 79 -17.35 -8.60 7.13
CA MET A 79 -18.63 -7.92 6.86
C MET A 79 -18.54 -7.01 5.63
N TYR A 80 -17.48 -6.21 5.52
CA TYR A 80 -17.27 -5.32 4.37
C TYR A 80 -17.25 -6.07 3.03
N TYR A 81 -16.56 -7.21 2.95
CA TYR A 81 -16.54 -8.03 1.73
C TYR A 81 -17.87 -8.75 1.47
N SER A 82 -18.62 -9.09 2.52
CA SER A 82 -19.98 -9.66 2.38
C SER A 82 -20.94 -8.63 1.79
N ASP A 83 -20.82 -7.36 2.21
CA ASP A 83 -21.63 -6.25 1.70
C ASP A 83 -21.18 -5.77 0.31
N ASN A 84 -19.93 -6.06 -0.08
CA ASN A 84 -19.32 -5.63 -1.34
C ASN A 84 -18.71 -6.83 -2.10
N PRO A 85 -19.53 -7.79 -2.56
CA PRO A 85 -19.05 -9.05 -3.14
C PRO A 85 -18.25 -8.88 -4.43
N HIS A 86 -18.34 -7.72 -5.09
CA HIS A 86 -17.57 -7.41 -6.30
C HIS A 86 -16.06 -7.29 -6.03
N TYR A 87 -15.63 -6.98 -4.81
CA TYR A 87 -14.20 -6.99 -4.43
C TYR A 87 -13.62 -8.41 -4.27
N LEU A 88 -14.47 -9.43 -4.05
CA LEU A 88 -14.04 -10.82 -3.99
C LEU A 88 -13.85 -11.45 -5.38
N ARG A 89 -14.26 -10.76 -6.45
CA ARG A 89 -14.36 -11.33 -7.81
C ARG A 89 -13.07 -11.27 -8.66
N LYS A 90 -11.89 -11.02 -8.07
CA LYS A 90 -10.62 -10.90 -8.81
C LYS A 90 -9.44 -11.70 -8.22
N VAL A 91 -9.71 -12.87 -7.62
CA VAL A 91 -8.65 -13.85 -7.28
C VAL A 91 -8.96 -15.23 -7.87
N THR A 92 -9.90 -15.31 -8.80
CA THR A 92 -10.18 -16.54 -9.55
C THR A 92 -10.59 -16.16 -10.95
N LEU A 93 -10.07 -16.89 -11.93
CA LEU A 93 -10.14 -16.69 -13.38
C LEU A 93 -8.99 -15.86 -13.94
N GLY A 94 -7.83 -16.53 -14.06
CA GLY A 94 -7.12 -16.47 -15.32
C GLY A 94 -7.91 -17.30 -16.32
N ASP A 95 -8.59 -16.61 -17.23
CA ASP A 95 -9.02 -17.07 -18.55
C ASP A 95 -8.72 -15.93 -19.53
#